data_AF-A0A1I3UJB7-F1
#
_entry.id   AF-A0A1I3UJB7-F1
#
_cell.length_a   1.000
_cell.length_b   1.000
_cell.length_c   1.000
_cell.angle_alpha   90.00
_cell.angle_beta   90.00
_cell.angle_gamma   90.00
#
_symmetry.space_group_name_H-M   'P 1'
#
loop_
_entity.id
_entity.type
_entity.pdbx_description
1 polymer ?
#
loop_
_entity_poly.entity_id
_entity_poly.type
_entity_poly.pdbx_seq_one_letter_code
_entity_poly.pdbx_strand_id
1 'polypeptide(L)'
;MGTALLLSAAAPCAFAADVKRTAVPIAVVSSVQPASDAAHITYRSVQQSTDQLKTDLQVPVITGMKDSAYQNTLNANLAASAKEAADKIGKQAKDDYALNDGSFRGPYEITVRSELFSDGSAAAGGVLSFRVNTYTYIGGAHGSTIATSYNIRNEEHASPIKLKDLFGSDYKTVVNRAVLAQIAKRPDGFFPGTFKTIADDQAFYIHKGVAYIIFQEGEIAPYSTGIPEFALAIPGFGAAVPAGADKPSITASRLMINGKYSSNAHPVNNNGRVLVPMRIISEKLNATVQFTAMNQPIIIKRGNDTVQFTIGNTQAYVNGRSVQLDVPAKVIDGLSYAPISFVAKGLGTDVQWEGFARVVVVEEKHAASEKAFDVQSAQAIVQKQVGSGVTIEANGAQFIRFYKFMASNENVTYEYQYLVDKYTGELFTYYADGTMHSLSK
;
A
#
# COMPACT_ATOMS: atom_id res chain seq x y z
N MET A 1 62.70 24.10 46.67
CA MET A 1 62.49 24.95 47.86
C MET A 1 61.18 25.68 47.64
N GLY A 2 60.16 25.68 48.48
CA GLY A 2 59.96 25.18 49.82
C GLY A 2 58.49 25.51 50.14
N THR A 3 57.86 24.56 50.80
CA THR A 3 56.47 24.43 51.22
C THR A 3 55.92 25.52 52.16
N ALA A 4 54.59 25.48 52.29
CA ALA A 4 53.76 25.78 53.47
C ALA A 4 53.24 27.22 53.59
N LEU A 5 51.93 27.49 53.49
CA LEU A 5 50.79 27.11 54.34
C LEU A 5 50.82 27.86 55.69
N LEU A 6 49.83 28.74 55.93
CA LEU A 6 49.39 29.09 57.28
C LEU A 6 47.95 29.62 57.30
N LEU A 7 47.17 28.91 58.13
CA LEU A 7 45.83 29.22 58.62
C LEU A 7 45.83 30.53 59.44
N SER A 8 44.70 31.23 59.46
CA SER A 8 43.78 31.19 60.63
C SER A 8 42.65 32.21 60.49
N ALA A 9 41.53 31.82 61.09
CA ALA A 9 40.20 32.40 60.95
C ALA A 9 39.91 33.48 62.00
N ALA A 10 38.95 34.37 61.68
CA ALA A 10 37.98 34.89 62.63
C ALA A 10 36.74 35.43 61.89
N ALA A 11 35.56 34.99 62.32
CA ALA A 11 34.22 35.48 61.95
C ALA A 11 33.48 35.85 63.27
N PRO A 12 32.19 36.22 63.31
CA PRO A 12 31.25 36.77 62.31
C PRO A 12 30.43 37.98 62.86
N CYS A 13 29.56 38.59 62.04
CA CYS A 13 28.19 38.97 62.44
C CYS A 13 27.33 39.35 61.22
N ALA A 14 26.01 39.22 61.37
CA ALA A 14 25.05 38.76 60.37
C ALA A 14 24.10 39.83 59.78
N PHE A 15 23.11 39.29 59.02
CA PHE A 15 21.89 39.86 58.40
C PHE A 15 22.06 40.36 56.96
N ALA A 16 21.25 39.98 55.96
CA ALA A 16 20.04 39.18 55.90
C ALA A 16 19.83 38.55 54.50
N ALA A 17 19.02 37.50 54.47
CA ALA A 17 18.22 36.98 53.35
C ALA A 17 18.94 36.56 52.05
N ASP A 18 19.23 35.26 51.97
CA ASP A 18 19.05 34.51 50.73
C ASP A 18 18.40 33.16 51.05
N VAL A 19 17.16 32.99 50.62
CA VAL A 19 16.47 31.69 50.66
C VAL A 19 17.13 30.82 49.60
N LYS A 20 18.20 30.11 50.00
CA LYS A 20 18.70 28.98 49.22
C LYS A 20 17.59 27.94 49.17
N ARG A 21 16.98 27.79 47.99
CA ARG A 21 16.24 26.58 47.63
C ARG A 21 17.18 25.41 47.90
N THR A 22 16.89 24.64 48.94
CA THR A 22 17.46 23.31 49.09
C THR A 22 17.02 22.51 47.87
N ALA A 23 17.99 22.05 47.09
CA ALA A 23 17.75 20.99 46.14
C ALA A 23 17.24 19.79 46.96
N VAL A 24 15.93 19.54 46.90
CA VAL A 24 15.41 18.22 47.19
C VAL A 24 16.09 17.31 46.19
N PRO A 25 16.80 16.24 46.61
CA PRO A 25 17.27 15.27 45.63
C PRO A 25 16.04 14.83 44.85
N ILE A 26 16.05 15.07 43.54
CA ILE A 26 15.06 14.46 42.66
C ILE A 26 15.19 12.97 42.94
N ALA A 27 14.18 12.39 43.58
CA ALA A 27 14.03 10.96 43.58
C ALA A 27 14.04 10.60 42.11
N VAL A 28 15.11 9.95 41.66
CA VAL A 28 15.09 9.23 40.40
C VAL A 28 14.06 8.13 40.64
N VAL A 29 12.80 8.47 40.39
CA VAL A 29 11.80 7.47 40.06
C VAL A 29 12.27 6.97 38.71
N SER A 30 13.23 6.05 38.73
CA SER A 30 13.29 5.04 37.71
C SER A 30 11.97 4.32 37.83
N SER A 31 10.96 4.81 37.11
CA SER A 31 9.97 3.89 36.58
C SER A 31 10.82 2.93 35.77
N VAL A 32 11.10 1.76 36.34
CA VAL A 32 11.38 0.58 35.54
C VAL A 32 10.13 0.46 34.68
N GLN A 33 10.17 1.10 33.52
CA GLN A 33 9.28 0.76 32.43
C GLN A 33 9.50 -0.75 32.28
N PRO A 34 8.46 -1.59 32.41
CA PRO A 34 8.64 -3.02 32.29
C PRO A 34 9.45 -3.24 31.01
N ALA A 35 10.54 -4.00 31.09
CA ALA A 35 11.19 -4.47 29.89
C ALA A 35 10.07 -5.05 29.01
N SER A 36 9.77 -4.36 27.92
CA SER A 36 8.57 -4.65 27.13
C SER A 36 8.67 -6.10 26.70
N ASP A 37 7.68 -6.92 27.07
CA ASP A 37 7.61 -8.31 26.64
C ASP A 37 7.05 -8.44 25.20
N ALA A 38 6.81 -7.30 24.55
CA ALA A 38 6.47 -7.20 23.14
C ALA A 38 7.69 -7.44 22.26
N ALA A 39 7.50 -8.28 21.25
CA ALA A 39 8.39 -8.35 20.11
C ALA A 39 8.23 -7.11 19.22
N HIS A 40 9.33 -6.66 18.65
CA HIS A 40 9.39 -5.54 17.72
C HIS A 40 9.77 -6.04 16.33
N ILE A 41 9.18 -5.42 15.29
CA ILE A 41 9.57 -5.65 13.90
C ILE A 41 10.35 -4.44 13.40
N THR A 42 11.60 -4.69 13.04
CA THR A 42 12.43 -3.78 12.25
C THR A 42 12.64 -4.37 10.86
N TYR A 43 13.36 -3.66 9.99
CA TYR A 43 13.50 -4.07 8.60
C TYR A 43 14.96 -4.04 8.16
N ARG A 44 15.38 -5.10 7.46
CA ARG A 44 16.56 -5.07 6.62
C ARG A 44 16.13 -4.79 5.18
N SER A 45 16.54 -3.64 4.67
CA SER A 45 16.26 -3.26 3.28
C SER A 45 17.29 -3.86 2.33
N VAL A 46 16.83 -4.49 1.25
CA VAL A 46 17.64 -4.90 0.10
C VAL A 46 16.99 -4.33 -1.15
N GLN A 47 17.69 -3.41 -1.82
CA GLN A 47 17.20 -2.77 -3.03
C GLN A 47 18.20 -2.93 -4.17
N GLN A 48 17.69 -3.22 -5.35
CA GLN A 48 18.42 -3.31 -6.60
C GLN A 48 17.55 -2.75 -7.71
N SER A 49 18.15 -2.07 -8.68
CA SER A 49 17.46 -1.65 -9.90
C SER A 49 18.39 -1.85 -11.09
N THR A 50 17.97 -2.69 -12.02
CA THR A 50 18.58 -2.88 -13.34
C THR A 50 17.50 -2.80 -14.41
N ASP A 51 17.89 -2.83 -15.68
CA ASP A 51 16.95 -2.88 -16.81
C ASP A 51 16.09 -4.16 -16.83
N GLN A 52 16.52 -5.20 -16.10
CA GLN A 52 15.87 -6.52 -16.06
C GLN A 52 15.12 -6.79 -14.76
N LEU A 53 15.59 -6.22 -13.64
CA LEU A 53 15.08 -6.55 -12.31
C LEU A 53 15.11 -5.32 -11.38
N LYS A 54 13.99 -5.09 -10.71
CA LYS A 54 13.88 -4.24 -9.53
C LYS A 54 13.58 -5.10 -8.31
N THR A 55 14.35 -4.91 -7.25
CA THR A 55 14.07 -5.49 -5.94
C THR A 55 13.87 -4.37 -4.93
N ASP A 56 12.85 -4.53 -4.10
CA ASP A 56 12.65 -3.71 -2.91
C ASP A 56 12.16 -4.59 -1.77
N LEU A 57 13.10 -5.25 -1.11
CA LEU A 57 12.84 -6.21 -0.05
C LEU A 57 12.97 -5.49 1.29
N GLN A 58 11.87 -5.30 2.01
CA GLN A 58 11.87 -4.88 3.40
C GLN A 58 11.69 -6.14 4.25
N VAL A 59 12.78 -6.86 4.49
CA VAL A 59 12.76 -8.14 5.19
C VAL A 59 12.56 -7.88 6.68
N PRO A 60 11.50 -8.41 7.32
CA PRO A 60 11.28 -8.21 8.74
C PRO A 60 12.39 -8.87 9.57
N VAL A 61 12.83 -8.16 10.60
CA VAL A 61 13.75 -8.63 11.63
C VAL A 61 13.05 -8.47 12.97
N ILE A 62 12.77 -9.60 13.61
CA ILE A 62 12.09 -9.70 14.88
C ILE A 62 13.11 -9.59 16.03
N THR A 63 12.82 -8.75 17.00
CA THR A 63 13.59 -8.62 18.25
C THR A 63 12.65 -8.64 19.45
N GLY A 64 13.17 -8.95 20.65
CA GLY A 64 12.41 -8.91 21.91
C GLY A 64 11.54 -10.13 22.20
N MET A 65 11.62 -11.21 21.41
CA MET A 65 10.96 -12.48 21.76
C MET A 65 11.59 -13.10 23.02
N LYS A 66 10.77 -13.80 23.80
CA LYS A 66 11.22 -14.49 25.03
C LYS A 66 12.16 -15.66 24.71
N ASP A 67 11.88 -16.39 23.64
CA ASP A 67 12.74 -17.45 23.12
C ASP A 67 13.69 -16.90 22.03
N SER A 68 14.91 -16.55 22.46
CA SER A 68 15.94 -16.01 21.56
C SER A 68 16.41 -17.01 20.49
N ALA A 69 16.36 -18.31 20.77
CA ALA A 69 16.75 -19.34 19.81
C ALA A 69 15.72 -19.42 18.67
N TYR A 70 14.44 -19.49 19.03
CA TYR A 70 13.35 -19.43 18.05
C TYR A 70 13.39 -18.13 17.24
N GLN A 71 13.61 -16.99 17.89
CA GLN A 71 13.74 -15.69 17.22
C GLN A 71 14.82 -15.71 16.14
N ASN A 72 16.00 -16.25 16.47
CA ASN A 72 17.12 -16.33 15.54
C ASN A 72 16.79 -17.24 14.35
N THR A 73 16.17 -18.40 14.60
CA THR A 73 15.70 -19.30 13.53
C THR A 73 14.64 -18.63 12.65
N LEU A 74 13.66 -17.93 13.24
CA LEU A 74 12.63 -17.20 12.51
C LEU A 74 13.24 -16.12 11.61
N ASN A 75 14.14 -15.30 12.15
CA ASN A 75 14.83 -14.27 11.38
C ASN A 75 15.67 -14.85 10.23
N ALA A 76 16.38 -15.96 10.48
CA ALA A 76 17.13 -16.67 9.44
C ALA A 76 16.20 -17.18 8.32
N ASN A 77 15.06 -17.77 8.68
CA ASN A 77 14.08 -18.29 7.73
C ASN A 77 13.41 -17.17 6.91
N LEU A 78 13.08 -16.03 7.54
CA LEU A 78 12.54 -14.84 6.85
C LEU A 78 13.52 -14.29 5.82
N ALA A 79 14.80 -14.17 6.21
CA ALA A 79 15.86 -13.73 5.31
C ALA A 79 16.09 -14.72 4.15
N ALA A 80 16.14 -16.02 4.45
CA ALA A 80 16.30 -17.07 3.44
C ALA A 80 15.13 -17.07 2.44
N SER A 81 13.89 -16.99 2.93
CA SER A 81 12.69 -16.98 2.08
C SER A 81 12.65 -15.76 1.15
N ALA A 82 12.96 -14.57 1.67
CA ALA A 82 13.01 -13.36 0.86
C ALA A 82 14.12 -13.43 -0.21
N LYS A 83 15.29 -13.98 0.16
CA LYS A 83 16.40 -14.19 -0.76
C LYS A 83 16.04 -15.20 -1.85
N GLU A 84 15.48 -16.35 -1.49
CA GLU A 84 15.09 -17.39 -2.43
C GLU A 84 14.05 -16.86 -3.44
N ALA A 85 13.05 -16.12 -2.97
CA ALA A 85 12.07 -15.49 -3.84
C ALA A 85 12.72 -14.50 -4.83
N ALA A 86 13.65 -13.66 -4.35
CA ALA A 86 14.36 -12.70 -5.19
C ALA A 86 15.31 -13.38 -6.20
N ASP A 87 16.04 -14.41 -5.77
CA ASP A 87 16.92 -15.20 -6.64
C ASP A 87 16.12 -15.89 -7.74
N LYS A 88 14.95 -16.46 -7.42
CA LYS A 88 14.06 -17.11 -8.38
C LYS A 88 13.56 -16.13 -9.44
N ILE A 89 13.07 -14.96 -9.02
CA ILE A 89 12.59 -13.92 -9.96
C ILE A 89 13.75 -13.34 -10.77
N GLY A 90 14.92 -13.13 -10.16
CA GLY A 90 16.10 -12.65 -10.87
C GLY A 90 16.62 -13.65 -11.89
N LYS A 91 16.60 -14.95 -11.58
CA LYS A 91 16.92 -16.01 -12.55
C LYS A 91 15.93 -16.01 -13.72
N GLN A 92 14.63 -15.96 -13.42
CA GLN A 92 13.60 -15.92 -14.45
C GLN A 92 13.76 -14.69 -15.36
N ALA A 93 13.97 -13.51 -14.78
CA ALA A 93 14.22 -12.28 -15.54
C ALA A 93 15.43 -12.44 -16.46
N LYS A 94 16.54 -13.00 -15.96
CA LYS A 94 17.74 -13.22 -16.77
C LYS A 94 17.48 -14.17 -17.94
N ASP A 95 16.78 -15.27 -17.71
CA ASP A 95 16.47 -16.26 -18.72
C ASP A 95 15.55 -15.68 -19.81
N ASP A 96 14.49 -14.97 -19.42
CA ASP A 96 13.52 -14.38 -20.37
C ASP A 96 14.13 -13.22 -21.15
N TYR A 97 15.00 -12.42 -20.51
CA TYR A 97 15.72 -11.37 -21.21
C TYR A 97 16.71 -11.93 -22.25
N ALA A 98 17.30 -13.11 -22.01
CA ALA A 98 18.21 -13.74 -22.97
C ALA A 98 17.50 -14.21 -24.27
N LEU A 99 16.19 -14.48 -24.24
CA LEU A 99 15.43 -14.95 -25.41
C LEU A 99 15.25 -13.89 -26.52
N ASN A 100 15.39 -12.60 -26.18
CA ASN A 100 15.31 -11.44 -27.09
C ASN A 100 14.17 -11.49 -28.15
N ASP A 101 12.96 -11.88 -27.74
CA ASP A 101 11.83 -12.18 -28.62
C ASP A 101 10.92 -10.99 -28.97
N GLY A 102 11.27 -9.77 -28.51
CA GLY A 102 10.51 -8.55 -28.81
C GLY A 102 9.18 -8.40 -28.06
N SER A 103 8.84 -9.30 -27.14
CA SER A 103 7.74 -9.09 -26.19
C SER A 103 8.06 -7.93 -25.24
N PHE A 104 7.06 -7.21 -24.72
CA PHE A 104 7.24 -6.04 -23.82
C PHE A 104 8.23 -6.31 -22.67
N ARG A 105 9.23 -5.44 -22.43
CA ARG A 105 10.27 -5.65 -21.40
C ARG A 105 10.49 -4.45 -20.47
N GLY A 106 9.49 -4.16 -19.64
CA GLY A 106 9.76 -3.49 -18.36
C GLY A 106 10.46 -4.46 -17.40
N PRO A 107 11.26 -3.98 -16.43
CA PRO A 107 11.97 -4.85 -15.51
C PRO A 107 10.99 -5.69 -14.70
N TYR A 108 11.38 -6.91 -14.39
CA TYR A 108 10.67 -7.71 -13.40
C TYR A 108 10.78 -7.02 -12.05
N GLU A 109 9.76 -7.16 -11.21
CA GLU A 109 9.75 -6.52 -9.90
C GLU A 109 9.50 -7.55 -8.83
N ILE A 110 10.22 -7.46 -7.71
CA ILE A 110 9.89 -8.17 -6.49
C ILE A 110 9.91 -7.20 -5.31
N THR A 111 8.84 -7.22 -4.53
CA THR A 111 8.68 -6.40 -3.33
C THR A 111 8.33 -7.30 -2.16
N VAL A 112 9.01 -7.12 -1.03
CA VAL A 112 8.66 -7.78 0.24
C VAL A 112 8.29 -6.72 1.25
N ARG A 113 7.13 -6.87 1.90
CA ARG A 113 6.63 -6.02 2.98
C ARG A 113 6.04 -6.89 4.08
N SER A 114 6.05 -6.43 5.32
CA SER A 114 5.33 -7.09 6.41
C SER A 114 4.37 -6.15 7.13
N GLU A 115 3.44 -6.74 7.87
CA GLU A 115 2.47 -6.05 8.70
C GLU A 115 2.33 -6.79 10.03
N LEU A 116 2.55 -6.09 11.14
CA LEU A 116 2.42 -6.61 12.49
C LEU A 116 0.97 -6.45 12.97
N PHE A 117 0.35 -7.55 13.40
CA PHE A 117 -1.01 -7.55 13.93
C PHE A 117 -1.05 -7.72 15.44
N SER A 118 -0.14 -8.49 16.01
CA SER A 118 -0.07 -8.77 17.43
C SER A 118 1.38 -8.87 17.84
N ASP A 119 1.79 -8.16 18.89
CA ASP A 119 3.20 -7.95 19.23
C ASP A 119 3.78 -9.01 20.17
N GLY A 120 3.00 -10.00 20.60
CA GLY A 120 3.50 -11.04 21.51
C GLY A 120 3.60 -10.63 22.98
N SER A 121 3.16 -9.42 23.33
CA SER A 121 3.08 -8.98 24.73
C SER A 121 2.00 -9.74 25.51
N ALA A 122 2.07 -9.71 26.85
CA ALA A 122 1.00 -10.23 27.70
C ALA A 122 -0.36 -9.55 27.42
N ALA A 123 -0.36 -8.25 27.10
CA ALA A 123 -1.57 -7.53 26.70
C ALA A 123 -2.17 -8.05 25.39
N ALA A 124 -1.33 -8.57 24.50
CA ALA A 124 -1.71 -9.24 23.27
C ALA A 124 -1.98 -10.76 23.46
N GLY A 125 -2.08 -11.23 24.70
CA GLY A 125 -2.29 -12.65 25.03
C GLY A 125 -1.07 -13.53 24.77
N GLY A 126 0.13 -12.95 24.72
CA GLY A 126 1.37 -13.67 24.44
C GLY A 126 1.49 -14.13 22.98
N VAL A 127 0.70 -13.57 22.06
CA VAL A 127 0.68 -13.99 20.65
C VAL A 127 1.40 -12.97 19.78
N LEU A 128 2.49 -13.38 19.13
CA LEU A 128 3.11 -12.64 18.05
C LEU A 128 2.45 -13.07 16.73
N SER A 129 1.84 -12.14 16.00
CA SER A 129 1.19 -12.42 14.73
C SER A 129 1.49 -11.33 13.71
N PHE A 130 2.00 -11.73 12.55
CA PHE A 130 2.31 -10.82 11.44
C PHE A 130 2.18 -11.56 10.10
N ARG A 131 2.06 -10.80 9.01
CA ARG A 131 2.17 -11.34 7.65
C ARG A 131 3.35 -10.75 6.90
N VAL A 132 3.82 -11.49 5.91
CA VAL A 132 4.78 -11.06 4.90
C VAL A 132 4.11 -11.20 3.54
N ASN A 133 4.00 -10.09 2.83
CA ASN A 133 3.50 -10.04 1.46
C ASN A 133 4.69 -10.00 0.51
N THR A 134 4.75 -10.98 -0.39
CA THR A 134 5.71 -11.04 -1.49
C THR A 134 4.97 -10.75 -2.78
N TYR A 135 5.17 -9.55 -3.31
CA TYR A 135 4.64 -9.14 -4.61
C TYR A 135 5.68 -9.42 -5.69
N THR A 136 5.24 -9.98 -6.82
CA THR A 136 6.06 -10.18 -8.00
C THR A 136 5.36 -9.63 -9.25
N TYR A 137 6.13 -8.98 -10.12
CA TYR A 137 5.71 -8.62 -11.47
C TYR A 137 6.69 -9.23 -12.46
N ILE A 138 6.20 -10.11 -13.32
CA ILE A 138 7.01 -10.83 -14.31
C ILE A 138 6.54 -10.54 -15.74
N GLY A 139 6.01 -9.34 -15.95
CA GLY A 139 5.33 -8.98 -17.19
C GLY A 139 3.83 -9.33 -17.18
N GLY A 140 3.21 -9.19 -18.34
CA GLY A 140 1.76 -9.23 -18.45
C GLY A 140 1.16 -7.90 -18.00
N ALA A 141 0.05 -7.96 -17.29
CA ALA A 141 -0.83 -6.82 -17.18
C ALA A 141 -1.06 -6.43 -15.69
N HIS A 142 -0.69 -7.30 -14.75
CA HIS A 142 -0.57 -7.00 -13.33
C HIS A 142 0.46 -7.95 -12.69
N GLY A 143 0.99 -7.61 -11.51
CA GLY A 143 1.75 -8.55 -10.70
C GLY A 143 0.86 -9.48 -9.88
N SER A 144 1.44 -10.30 -9.02
CA SER A 144 0.70 -11.16 -8.08
C SER A 144 1.30 -11.04 -6.70
N THR A 145 0.48 -11.23 -5.67
CA THR A 145 0.92 -11.18 -4.28
C THR A 145 0.63 -12.50 -3.57
N ILE A 146 1.64 -13.03 -2.90
CA ILE A 146 1.49 -14.13 -1.94
C ILE A 146 1.55 -13.55 -0.52
N ALA A 147 0.56 -13.86 0.31
CA ALA A 147 0.55 -13.50 1.72
C ALA A 147 0.92 -14.72 2.58
N THR A 148 2.08 -14.66 3.23
CA THR A 148 2.57 -15.67 4.18
C THR A 148 2.37 -15.15 5.60
N SER A 149 1.68 -15.92 6.44
CA SER A 149 1.39 -15.53 7.82
C SER A 149 2.23 -16.28 8.84
N TYR A 150 2.58 -15.60 9.93
CA TYR A 150 3.35 -16.16 11.03
C TYR A 150 2.60 -15.89 12.33
N ASN A 151 2.28 -16.95 13.08
CA ASN A 151 1.60 -16.88 14.37
C ASN A 151 2.41 -17.69 15.38
N ILE A 152 2.88 -17.03 16.42
CA ILE A 152 3.80 -17.61 17.40
C ILE A 152 3.29 -17.33 18.80
N ARG A 153 3.33 -18.34 19.64
CA ARG A 153 3.18 -18.22 21.10
C ARG A 153 4.53 -17.73 21.66
N ASN A 154 4.57 -16.47 22.08
CA ASN A 154 5.77 -15.78 22.58
C ASN A 154 5.98 -16.07 24.08
N GLU A 155 6.49 -17.25 24.36
CA GLU A 155 6.80 -17.77 25.70
C GLU A 155 8.29 -18.17 25.78
N GLU A 156 8.77 -18.66 26.93
CA GLU A 156 10.17 -19.11 27.10
C GLU A 156 10.57 -20.20 26.09
N HIS A 157 9.60 -21.01 25.67
CA HIS A 157 9.71 -21.99 24.60
C HIS A 157 8.68 -21.65 23.53
N ALA A 158 9.09 -20.83 22.55
CA ALA A 158 8.18 -20.33 21.55
C ALA A 158 7.74 -21.45 20.60
N SER A 159 6.49 -21.40 20.16
CA SER A 159 5.91 -22.42 19.28
C SER A 159 4.96 -21.80 18.25
N PRO A 160 4.87 -22.37 17.03
CA PRO A 160 3.91 -21.92 16.05
C PRO A 160 2.48 -22.25 16.50
N ILE A 161 1.56 -21.33 16.26
CA ILE A 161 0.13 -21.52 16.50
C ILE A 161 -0.53 -21.94 15.19
N LYS A 162 -1.33 -23.00 15.24
CA LYS A 162 -2.16 -23.49 14.13
C LYS A 162 -3.65 -23.27 14.43
N LEU A 163 -4.49 -23.32 13.41
CA LEU A 163 -5.95 -23.19 13.57
C LEU A 163 -6.54 -24.25 14.52
N LYS A 164 -6.02 -25.48 14.50
CA LYS A 164 -6.43 -26.54 15.44
C LYS A 164 -6.18 -26.18 16.92
N ASP A 165 -5.15 -25.37 17.20
CA ASP A 165 -4.81 -24.96 18.56
C ASP A 165 -5.78 -23.87 19.07
N LEU A 166 -6.43 -23.16 18.14
CA LEU A 166 -7.42 -22.11 18.42
C LEU A 166 -8.85 -22.64 18.50
N PHE A 167 -9.20 -23.62 17.64
CA PHE A 167 -10.59 -24.07 17.43
C PHE A 167 -10.81 -25.56 17.73
N GLY A 168 -9.81 -26.27 18.24
CA GLY A 168 -9.89 -27.69 18.61
C GLY A 168 -9.80 -28.65 17.43
N SER A 169 -10.09 -29.93 17.68
CA SER A 169 -10.01 -31.01 16.67
C SER A 169 -10.91 -30.76 15.45
N ASP A 170 -12.05 -30.10 15.66
CA ASP A 170 -13.05 -29.83 14.62
C ASP A 170 -12.84 -28.49 13.92
N TYR A 171 -11.64 -27.90 14.01
CA TYR A 171 -11.34 -26.56 13.50
C TYR A 171 -11.78 -26.34 12.05
N LYS A 172 -11.62 -27.33 11.15
CA LYS A 172 -12.07 -27.21 9.76
C LYS A 172 -13.57 -26.95 9.67
N THR A 173 -14.37 -27.68 10.44
CA THR A 173 -15.83 -27.51 10.46
C THR A 173 -16.22 -26.11 10.94
N VAL A 174 -15.58 -25.65 12.02
CA VAL A 174 -15.81 -24.31 12.60
C VAL A 174 -15.43 -23.22 11.61
N VAL A 175 -14.23 -23.31 11.04
CA VAL A 175 -13.71 -22.31 10.10
C VAL A 175 -14.50 -22.29 8.80
N ASN A 176 -14.75 -23.45 8.19
CA ASN A 176 -15.51 -23.55 6.95
C ASN A 176 -16.91 -22.96 7.10
N ARG A 177 -17.59 -23.22 8.22
CA ARG A 177 -18.92 -22.67 8.50
C ARG A 177 -18.90 -21.14 8.54
N ALA A 178 -17.91 -20.54 9.21
CA ALA A 178 -17.82 -19.09 9.29
C ALA A 178 -17.45 -18.44 7.94
N VAL A 179 -16.52 -19.03 7.19
CA VAL A 179 -16.15 -18.57 5.85
C VAL A 179 -17.38 -18.62 4.92
N LEU A 180 -18.10 -19.74 4.89
CA LEU A 180 -19.34 -19.87 4.09
C LEU A 180 -20.40 -18.86 4.50
N ALA A 181 -20.61 -18.64 5.80
CA ALA A 181 -21.56 -17.66 6.30
C ALA A 181 -21.20 -16.23 5.87
N GLN A 182 -19.91 -15.89 5.78
CA GLN A 182 -19.44 -14.60 5.31
C GLN A 182 -19.51 -14.46 3.78
N ILE A 183 -19.16 -15.50 3.02
CA ILE A 183 -19.34 -15.54 1.56
C ILE A 183 -20.82 -15.31 1.21
N ALA A 184 -21.74 -15.97 1.93
CA ALA A 184 -23.18 -15.85 1.70
C ALA A 184 -23.73 -14.42 1.88
N LYS A 185 -23.04 -13.55 2.64
CA LYS A 185 -23.43 -12.14 2.77
C LYS A 185 -23.10 -11.31 1.51
N ARG A 186 -22.16 -11.77 0.68
CA ARG A 186 -21.65 -11.07 -0.52
C ARG A 186 -21.24 -12.06 -1.62
N PRO A 187 -22.17 -12.88 -2.13
CA PRO A 187 -21.83 -13.97 -3.03
C PRO A 187 -21.19 -13.51 -4.34
N ASP A 188 -21.54 -12.31 -4.83
CA ASP A 188 -21.04 -11.76 -6.11
C ASP A 188 -19.53 -11.47 -6.11
N GLY A 189 -18.90 -11.39 -4.93
CA GLY A 189 -17.45 -11.18 -4.80
C GLY A 189 -16.61 -12.46 -4.95
N PHE A 190 -17.23 -13.64 -5.05
CA PHE A 190 -16.57 -14.94 -4.98
C PHE A 190 -16.96 -15.84 -6.15
N PHE A 191 -16.11 -16.82 -6.46
CA PHE A 191 -16.44 -17.82 -7.47
C PHE A 191 -17.56 -18.76 -6.96
N PRO A 192 -18.68 -18.90 -7.67
CA PRO A 192 -19.80 -19.73 -7.22
C PRO A 192 -19.38 -21.19 -7.00
N GLY A 193 -19.59 -21.68 -5.77
CA GLY A 193 -19.34 -23.08 -5.42
C GLY A 193 -17.87 -23.51 -5.36
N THR A 194 -16.91 -22.58 -5.45
CA THR A 194 -15.47 -22.90 -5.46
C THR A 194 -14.93 -23.24 -4.08
N PHE A 195 -15.32 -22.51 -3.04
CA PHE A 195 -14.87 -22.82 -1.68
C PHE A 195 -15.48 -24.14 -1.19
N LYS A 196 -14.62 -25.11 -0.86
CA LYS A 196 -15.02 -26.43 -0.32
C LYS A 196 -14.60 -26.60 1.14
N THR A 197 -13.34 -26.35 1.43
CA THR A 197 -12.74 -26.44 2.77
C THR A 197 -11.45 -25.65 2.79
N ILE A 198 -11.04 -25.19 3.97
CA ILE A 198 -9.68 -24.69 4.21
C ILE A 198 -8.63 -25.81 4.09
N ALA A 199 -7.39 -25.42 3.77
CA ALA A 199 -6.21 -26.26 3.87
C ALA A 199 -5.85 -26.58 5.33
N ASP A 200 -5.04 -27.63 5.57
CA ASP A 200 -4.54 -27.96 6.92
C ASP A 200 -3.62 -26.88 7.49
N ASP A 201 -2.89 -26.20 6.60
CA ASP A 201 -1.97 -25.10 6.87
C ASP A 201 -2.48 -23.76 6.34
N GLN A 202 -3.82 -23.60 6.24
CA GLN A 202 -4.44 -22.36 5.77
C GLN A 202 -3.85 -21.13 6.47
N ALA A 203 -3.40 -20.17 5.67
CA ALA A 203 -2.84 -18.93 6.18
C ALA A 203 -3.87 -18.16 7.02
N PHE A 204 -3.43 -17.57 8.13
CA PHE A 204 -4.26 -16.75 8.99
C PHE A 204 -3.43 -15.80 9.85
N TYR A 205 -4.01 -14.71 10.35
CA TYR A 205 -3.37 -13.92 11.41
C TYR A 205 -4.31 -13.72 12.59
N ILE A 206 -3.74 -13.36 13.75
CA ILE A 206 -4.48 -13.08 14.98
C ILE A 206 -4.35 -11.59 15.29
N HIS A 207 -5.49 -10.93 15.47
CA HIS A 207 -5.53 -9.54 15.90
C HIS A 207 -6.66 -9.35 16.91
N LYS A 208 -6.33 -8.91 18.13
CA LYS A 208 -7.30 -8.59 19.19
C LYS A 208 -8.34 -9.70 19.45
N GLY A 209 -7.87 -10.95 19.59
CA GLY A 209 -8.71 -12.12 19.88
C GLY A 209 -9.53 -12.64 18.70
N VAL A 210 -9.26 -12.16 17.48
CA VAL A 210 -9.92 -12.61 16.25
C VAL A 210 -8.87 -13.24 15.32
N ALA A 211 -9.20 -14.40 14.76
CA ALA A 211 -8.44 -15.03 13.70
C ALA A 211 -8.99 -14.57 12.34
N TYR A 212 -8.10 -14.16 11.43
CA TYR A 212 -8.42 -13.73 10.08
C TYR A 212 -7.86 -14.74 9.10
N ILE A 213 -8.73 -15.54 8.50
CA ILE A 213 -8.38 -16.60 7.55
C ILE A 213 -8.10 -15.98 6.19
N ILE A 214 -6.91 -16.21 5.65
CA ILE A 214 -6.43 -15.62 4.40
C ILE A 214 -6.59 -16.63 3.28
N PHE A 215 -7.18 -16.22 2.16
CA PHE A 215 -7.14 -16.94 0.89
C PHE A 215 -6.25 -16.17 -0.08
N GLN A 216 -5.42 -16.88 -0.83
CA GLN A 216 -4.53 -16.25 -1.81
C GLN A 216 -5.33 -15.65 -2.96
N GLU A 217 -4.69 -14.73 -3.68
CA GLU A 217 -5.25 -14.10 -4.87
C GLU A 217 -5.67 -15.16 -5.90
N GLY A 218 -6.91 -15.09 -6.39
CA GLY A 218 -7.44 -16.05 -7.36
C GLY A 218 -7.89 -17.40 -6.77
N GLU A 219 -7.70 -17.66 -5.47
CA GLU A 219 -7.98 -18.98 -4.88
C GLU A 219 -9.48 -19.29 -4.84
N ILE A 220 -10.28 -18.39 -4.28
CA ILE A 220 -11.74 -18.55 -4.14
C ILE A 220 -12.54 -17.37 -4.72
N ALA A 221 -11.84 -16.36 -5.23
CA ALA A 221 -12.41 -15.13 -5.73
C ALA A 221 -11.60 -14.60 -6.92
N PRO A 222 -12.20 -13.80 -7.82
CA PRO A 222 -11.48 -13.14 -8.89
C PRO A 222 -10.28 -12.32 -8.40
N TYR A 223 -9.27 -12.12 -9.26
CA TYR A 223 -8.11 -11.28 -8.95
C TYR A 223 -8.49 -9.87 -8.46
N SER A 224 -9.58 -9.29 -9.00
CA SER A 224 -10.11 -7.98 -8.58
C SER A 224 -10.56 -7.94 -7.12
N THR A 225 -10.87 -9.10 -6.54
CA THR A 225 -11.17 -9.26 -5.13
C THR A 225 -9.89 -9.26 -4.30
N GLY A 226 -8.68 -9.26 -4.86
CA GLY A 226 -7.43 -9.28 -4.09
C GLY A 226 -7.27 -10.53 -3.22
N ILE A 227 -6.85 -10.37 -1.97
CA ILE A 227 -6.60 -11.44 -0.99
C ILE A 227 -7.76 -11.45 0.02
N PRO A 228 -8.76 -12.36 -0.09
CA PRO A 228 -9.88 -12.40 0.84
C PRO A 228 -9.45 -12.76 2.26
N GLU A 229 -9.99 -12.06 3.26
CA GLU A 229 -9.78 -12.36 4.68
C GLU A 229 -11.12 -12.53 5.43
N PHE A 230 -11.27 -13.62 6.17
CA PHE A 230 -12.50 -13.94 6.91
C PHE A 230 -12.26 -13.95 8.42
N ALA A 231 -13.04 -13.17 9.16
CA ALA A 231 -12.82 -12.96 10.59
C ALA A 231 -13.63 -13.94 11.45
N LEU A 232 -12.97 -14.57 12.41
CA LEU A 232 -13.57 -15.50 13.36
C LEU A 232 -13.10 -15.17 14.78
N ALA A 233 -14.04 -15.02 15.72
CA ALA A 233 -13.70 -14.88 17.13
C ALA A 233 -13.03 -16.18 17.63
N ILE A 234 -11.93 -16.04 18.36
CA ILE A 234 -11.24 -17.17 18.97
C ILE A 234 -11.94 -17.51 20.30
N PRO A 235 -12.41 -18.76 20.49
CA PRO A 235 -13.03 -19.17 21.75
C PRO A 235 -12.14 -18.88 22.96
N GLY A 236 -12.72 -18.36 24.04
CA GLY A 236 -11.99 -18.08 25.28
C GLY A 236 -11.17 -16.78 25.30
N PHE A 237 -11.04 -16.07 24.17
CA PHE A 237 -10.33 -14.78 24.10
C PHE A 237 -11.24 -13.56 24.39
N GLY A 238 -12.52 -13.77 24.70
CA GLY A 238 -13.46 -12.71 25.13
C GLY A 238 -13.79 -11.65 24.07
N ALA A 239 -13.28 -11.79 22.85
CA ALA A 239 -13.44 -10.83 21.78
C ALA A 239 -14.70 -11.09 20.96
N ALA A 240 -15.55 -10.07 20.80
CA ALA A 240 -16.53 -10.05 19.73
C ALA A 240 -15.80 -9.72 18.41
N VAL A 241 -16.19 -10.35 17.30
CA VAL A 241 -15.73 -9.94 15.97
C VAL A 241 -16.19 -8.49 15.75
N PRO A 242 -15.28 -7.51 15.56
CA PRO A 242 -15.68 -6.12 15.33
C PRO A 242 -16.61 -6.02 14.11
N ALA A 243 -17.61 -5.16 14.18
CA ALA A 243 -18.47 -4.91 13.03
C ALA A 243 -17.63 -4.44 11.83
N GLY A 244 -17.68 -5.18 10.72
CA GLY A 244 -16.85 -4.91 9.53
C GLY A 244 -15.41 -5.43 9.60
N ALA A 245 -15.07 -6.28 10.59
CA ALA A 245 -13.77 -6.96 10.64
C ALA A 245 -13.61 -8.00 9.52
N ASP A 246 -14.71 -8.57 9.03
CA ASP A 246 -14.72 -9.32 7.78
C ASP A 246 -14.15 -8.38 6.69
N LYS A 247 -12.97 -8.71 6.14
CA LYS A 247 -12.42 -8.06 4.95
C LYS A 247 -12.55 -9.03 3.76
N PRO A 248 -13.78 -9.38 3.32
CA PRO A 248 -13.96 -10.07 2.06
C PRO A 248 -13.51 -9.06 1.02
N SER A 249 -12.28 -9.21 0.55
CA SER A 249 -11.48 -8.07 0.14
C SER A 249 -12.21 -7.11 -0.80
N ILE A 250 -12.44 -5.90 -0.29
CA ILE A 250 -12.80 -4.70 -1.01
C ILE A 250 -11.80 -3.65 -0.52
N THR A 251 -10.59 -3.67 -1.06
CA THR A 251 -10.09 -2.39 -1.56
C THR A 251 -10.29 -2.46 -3.06
N ALA A 252 -11.56 -2.35 -3.50
CA ALA A 252 -11.82 -1.96 -4.87
C ALA A 252 -10.96 -0.73 -5.14
N SER A 253 -10.24 -0.73 -6.25
CA SER A 253 -9.53 0.45 -6.69
C SER A 253 -10.50 1.63 -6.58
N ARG A 254 -10.07 2.71 -5.92
CA ARG A 254 -10.91 3.91 -5.85
C ARG A 254 -10.77 4.64 -7.17
N LEU A 255 -11.85 5.19 -7.69
CA LEU A 255 -11.78 6.05 -8.86
C LEU A 255 -11.85 7.50 -8.38
N MET A 256 -10.90 8.32 -8.79
CA MET A 256 -10.90 9.76 -8.56
C MET A 256 -10.95 10.47 -9.91
N ILE A 257 -11.90 11.40 -10.06
CA ILE A 257 -12.09 12.18 -11.29
C ILE A 257 -12.08 13.65 -10.91
N ASN A 258 -11.16 14.43 -11.51
CA ASN A 258 -11.01 15.86 -11.23
C ASN A 258 -10.93 16.17 -9.71
N GLY A 259 -10.07 15.45 -8.99
CA GLY A 259 -9.85 15.58 -7.55
C GLY A 259 -10.97 15.05 -6.65
N LYS A 260 -12.03 14.43 -7.19
CA LYS A 260 -13.17 13.91 -6.42
C LYS A 260 -13.30 12.41 -6.52
N TYR A 261 -13.44 11.73 -5.39
CA TYR A 261 -13.70 10.29 -5.37
C TYR A 261 -15.09 9.96 -5.91
N SER A 262 -15.16 8.93 -6.75
CA SER A 262 -16.40 8.29 -7.18
C SER A 262 -16.77 7.20 -6.17
N SER A 263 -17.95 7.33 -5.57
CA SER A 263 -18.52 6.36 -4.61
C SER A 263 -19.34 5.25 -5.29
N ASN A 264 -19.74 5.44 -6.55
CA ASN A 264 -20.81 4.66 -7.17
C ASN A 264 -20.32 3.65 -8.22
N ALA A 265 -19.01 3.61 -8.48
CA ALA A 265 -18.38 2.60 -9.32
C ALA A 265 -16.86 2.61 -9.15
N HIS A 266 -16.27 1.43 -9.27
CA HIS A 266 -14.85 1.18 -9.08
C HIS A 266 -14.19 0.72 -10.39
N PRO A 267 -12.92 1.06 -10.63
CA PRO A 267 -12.13 0.42 -11.67
C PRO A 267 -12.01 -1.07 -11.41
N VAL A 268 -12.06 -1.86 -12.47
CA VAL A 268 -11.98 -3.32 -12.43
C VAL A 268 -10.73 -3.75 -13.17
N ASN A 269 -9.96 -4.65 -12.56
CA ASN A 269 -8.86 -5.29 -13.28
C ASN A 269 -9.41 -6.46 -14.11
N ASN A 270 -9.21 -6.43 -15.42
CA ASN A 270 -9.58 -7.52 -16.34
C ASN A 270 -8.35 -7.90 -17.18
N ASN A 271 -7.76 -9.05 -16.87
CA ASN A 271 -6.53 -9.56 -17.49
C ASN A 271 -5.41 -8.51 -17.48
N GLY A 272 -5.27 -7.81 -16.34
CA GLY A 272 -4.32 -6.73 -16.08
C GLY A 272 -4.49 -5.48 -16.93
N ARG A 273 -5.65 -5.32 -17.54
CA ARG A 273 -6.09 -4.02 -18.02
C ARG A 273 -7.10 -3.49 -17.03
N VAL A 274 -6.78 -2.31 -16.49
CA VAL A 274 -7.72 -1.57 -15.67
C VAL A 274 -8.83 -1.06 -16.58
N LEU A 275 -10.02 -1.58 -16.35
CA LEU A 275 -11.27 -1.12 -16.93
C LEU A 275 -11.88 -0.08 -16.00
N VAL A 276 -12.49 0.94 -16.59
CA VAL A 276 -13.15 2.01 -15.83
C VAL A 276 -14.58 2.22 -16.33
N PRO A 277 -15.51 2.66 -15.46
CA PRO A 277 -16.90 2.89 -15.83
C PRO A 277 -16.99 4.12 -16.74
N MET A 278 -17.21 3.88 -18.03
CA MET A 278 -17.10 4.92 -19.07
C MET A 278 -18.14 6.02 -18.90
N ARG A 279 -19.38 5.65 -18.53
CA ARG A 279 -20.46 6.63 -18.33
C ARG A 279 -20.14 7.62 -17.21
N ILE A 280 -19.70 7.11 -16.06
CA ILE A 280 -19.43 7.92 -14.86
C ILE A 280 -18.26 8.87 -15.12
N ILE A 281 -17.20 8.38 -15.77
CA ILE A 281 -16.09 9.22 -16.20
C ILE A 281 -16.57 10.29 -17.17
N SER A 282 -17.34 9.91 -18.20
CA SER A 282 -17.83 10.83 -19.22
C SER A 282 -18.68 11.95 -18.63
N GLU A 283 -19.64 11.63 -17.77
CA GLU A 283 -20.50 12.61 -17.09
C GLU A 283 -19.67 13.59 -16.24
N LYS A 284 -18.68 13.08 -15.49
CA LYS A 284 -17.80 13.91 -14.65
C LYS A 284 -16.82 14.79 -15.46
N LEU A 285 -16.56 14.42 -16.71
CA LEU A 285 -15.76 15.19 -17.67
C LEU A 285 -16.62 16.09 -18.59
N ASN A 286 -17.91 16.24 -18.28
CA ASN A 286 -18.89 16.99 -19.09
C ASN A 286 -19.02 16.50 -20.54
N ALA A 287 -18.79 15.21 -20.76
CA ALA A 287 -18.97 14.55 -22.06
C ALA A 287 -20.40 14.00 -22.21
N THR A 288 -20.89 13.99 -23.45
CA THR A 288 -22.19 13.40 -23.80
C THR A 288 -22.03 11.94 -24.15
N VAL A 289 -22.92 11.09 -23.65
CA VAL A 289 -22.94 9.65 -23.95
C VAL A 289 -24.18 9.33 -24.78
N GLN A 290 -23.98 8.80 -25.99
CA GLN A 290 -25.04 8.35 -26.87
C GLN A 290 -25.04 6.83 -26.91
N PHE A 291 -26.17 6.24 -26.50
CA PHE A 291 -26.41 4.81 -26.62
C PHE A 291 -27.23 4.58 -27.89
N THR A 292 -26.64 3.91 -28.86
CA THR A 292 -27.39 3.28 -29.94
C THR A 292 -27.72 1.86 -29.47
N ALA A 293 -28.87 1.27 -29.82
CA ALA A 293 -29.49 0.06 -29.22
C ALA A 293 -28.59 -1.14 -28.84
N MET A 294 -29.12 -2.21 -28.22
CA MET A 294 -28.34 -3.41 -27.89
C MET A 294 -27.48 -3.90 -29.08
N ASN A 295 -26.19 -4.16 -28.82
CA ASN A 295 -25.14 -4.53 -29.79
C ASN A 295 -24.69 -3.44 -30.78
N GLN A 296 -25.09 -2.19 -30.59
CA GLN A 296 -24.62 -1.05 -31.37
C GLN A 296 -23.52 -0.27 -30.63
N PRO A 297 -22.71 0.53 -31.35
CA PRO A 297 -21.61 1.27 -30.75
C PRO A 297 -22.08 2.33 -29.73
N ILE A 298 -21.41 2.35 -28.58
CA ILE A 298 -21.49 3.42 -27.59
C ILE A 298 -20.59 4.56 -28.08
N ILE A 299 -21.15 5.76 -28.19
CA ILE A 299 -20.44 6.95 -28.65
C ILE A 299 -20.38 7.95 -27.52
N ILE A 300 -19.18 8.42 -27.17
CA ILE A 300 -18.97 9.47 -26.17
C ILE A 300 -18.32 10.66 -26.86
N LYS A 301 -18.88 11.85 -26.67
CA LYS A 301 -18.35 13.10 -27.27
C LYS A 301 -18.04 14.13 -26.19
N ARG A 302 -16.85 14.71 -26.25
CA ARG A 302 -16.38 15.78 -25.38
C ARG A 302 -15.72 16.87 -26.24
N GLY A 303 -16.39 18.01 -26.40
CA GLY A 303 -15.92 19.04 -27.34
C GLY A 303 -15.77 18.47 -28.76
N ASN A 304 -14.55 18.51 -29.31
CA ASN A 304 -14.22 17.94 -30.62
C ASN A 304 -13.81 16.47 -30.55
N ASP A 305 -13.57 15.93 -29.35
CA ASP A 305 -13.14 14.55 -29.17
C ASP A 305 -14.34 13.60 -29.17
N THR A 306 -14.17 12.46 -29.82
CA THR A 306 -15.17 11.39 -29.92
C THR A 306 -14.49 10.04 -29.70
N VAL A 307 -15.02 9.25 -28.77
CA VAL A 307 -14.67 7.84 -28.65
C VAL A 307 -15.87 6.97 -28.95
N GLN A 308 -15.62 5.87 -29.64
CA GLN A 308 -16.64 4.90 -30.02
C GLN A 308 -16.15 3.49 -29.73
N PHE A 309 -16.98 2.67 -29.09
CA PHE A 309 -16.66 1.28 -28.79
C PHE A 309 -17.93 0.44 -28.72
N THR A 310 -17.80 -0.85 -28.99
CA THR A 310 -18.91 -1.81 -28.90
C THR A 310 -18.58 -2.84 -27.82
N ILE A 311 -19.57 -3.20 -26.99
CA ILE A 311 -19.41 -4.23 -25.96
C ILE A 311 -19.03 -5.56 -26.62
N GLY A 312 -18.03 -6.24 -26.05
CA GLY A 312 -17.51 -7.51 -26.56
C GLY A 312 -16.53 -7.36 -27.73
N ASN A 313 -16.36 -6.17 -28.30
CA ASN A 313 -15.44 -5.93 -29.40
C ASN A 313 -14.14 -5.26 -28.91
N THR A 314 -13.01 -5.71 -29.45
CA THR A 314 -11.69 -5.12 -29.23
C THR A 314 -11.40 -4.00 -30.22
N GLN A 315 -12.11 -3.93 -31.35
CA GLN A 315 -12.02 -2.80 -32.27
C GLN A 315 -12.85 -1.62 -31.72
N ALA A 316 -12.18 -0.49 -31.48
CA ALA A 316 -12.79 0.77 -31.08
C ALA A 316 -12.30 1.91 -31.98
N TYR A 317 -12.79 3.14 -31.76
CA TYR A 317 -12.41 4.32 -32.52
C TYR A 317 -12.19 5.54 -31.62
N VAL A 318 -11.18 6.33 -31.94
CA VAL A 318 -10.90 7.64 -31.36
C VAL A 318 -10.84 8.66 -32.50
N ASN A 319 -11.69 9.68 -32.47
CA ASN A 319 -11.78 10.72 -33.49
C ASN A 319 -11.90 10.13 -34.92
N GLY A 320 -12.71 9.08 -35.06
CA GLY A 320 -12.93 8.36 -36.32
C GLY A 320 -11.79 7.42 -36.73
N ARG A 321 -10.65 7.40 -36.00
CA ARG A 321 -9.53 6.49 -36.28
C ARG A 321 -9.69 5.20 -35.50
N SER A 322 -9.52 4.08 -36.20
CA SER A 322 -9.53 2.74 -35.61
C SER A 322 -8.41 2.60 -34.56
N VAL A 323 -8.75 2.06 -33.39
CA VAL A 323 -7.81 1.67 -32.33
C VAL A 323 -8.16 0.28 -31.81
N GLN A 324 -7.13 -0.53 -31.61
CA GLN A 324 -7.28 -1.85 -31.01
C GLN A 324 -7.22 -1.75 -29.49
N LEU A 325 -8.24 -2.25 -28.81
CA LEU A 325 -8.28 -2.42 -27.37
C LEU A 325 -7.61 -3.74 -26.98
N ASP A 326 -6.73 -3.68 -25.98
CA ASP A 326 -6.07 -4.88 -25.44
C ASP A 326 -7.05 -5.86 -24.79
N VAL A 327 -8.17 -5.33 -24.28
CA VAL A 327 -9.32 -6.11 -23.81
C VAL A 327 -10.61 -5.45 -24.30
N PRO A 328 -11.62 -6.24 -24.70
CA PRO A 328 -12.86 -5.67 -25.20
C PRO A 328 -13.58 -4.91 -24.09
N ALA A 329 -14.38 -3.92 -24.47
CA ALA A 329 -15.30 -3.28 -23.54
C ALA A 329 -16.35 -4.29 -23.03
N LYS A 330 -16.78 -4.16 -21.78
CA LYS A 330 -17.68 -5.13 -21.13
C LYS A 330 -18.78 -4.42 -20.34
N VAL A 331 -19.84 -5.15 -20.03
CA VAL A 331 -20.84 -4.71 -19.06
C VAL A 331 -20.54 -5.39 -17.73
N ILE A 332 -20.42 -4.60 -16.66
CA ILE A 332 -20.23 -5.07 -15.28
C ILE A 332 -21.24 -4.30 -14.43
N ASP A 333 -22.10 -5.01 -13.69
CA ASP A 333 -23.15 -4.44 -12.84
C ASP A 333 -24.02 -3.37 -13.53
N GLY A 334 -24.37 -3.63 -14.80
CA GLY A 334 -25.18 -2.72 -15.61
C GLY A 334 -24.45 -1.48 -16.16
N LEU A 335 -23.16 -1.32 -15.88
CA LEU A 335 -22.33 -0.24 -16.39
C LEU A 335 -21.40 -0.71 -17.51
N SER A 336 -21.16 0.16 -18.49
CA SER A 336 -20.19 -0.09 -19.57
C SER A 336 -18.77 0.27 -19.11
N TYR A 337 -17.88 -0.71 -19.20
CA TYR A 337 -16.48 -0.65 -18.82
C TYR A 337 -15.59 -0.75 -20.05
N ALA A 338 -14.58 0.12 -20.15
CA ALA A 338 -13.56 0.05 -21.19
C ALA A 338 -12.17 0.33 -20.61
N PRO A 339 -11.08 -0.06 -21.31
CA PRO A 339 -9.72 0.15 -20.84
C PRO A 339 -9.44 1.62 -20.52
N ILE A 340 -8.77 1.86 -19.41
CA ILE A 340 -8.44 3.21 -18.98
C ILE A 340 -7.52 3.96 -19.95
N SER A 341 -6.66 3.22 -20.65
CA SER A 341 -5.81 3.77 -21.72
C SER A 341 -6.62 4.30 -22.90
N PHE A 342 -7.81 3.76 -23.14
CA PHE A 342 -8.73 4.23 -24.17
C PHE A 342 -9.39 5.56 -23.76
N VAL A 343 -9.74 5.72 -22.48
CA VAL A 343 -10.16 7.01 -21.91
C VAL A 343 -9.09 8.07 -22.10
N ALA A 344 -7.86 7.77 -21.66
CA ALA A 344 -6.72 8.69 -21.74
C ALA A 344 -6.44 9.17 -23.17
N LYS A 345 -6.52 8.26 -24.15
CA LYS A 345 -6.25 8.56 -25.56
C LYS A 345 -7.36 9.37 -26.23
N GLY A 346 -8.60 9.20 -25.80
CA GLY A 346 -9.74 9.66 -26.60
C GLY A 346 -10.62 10.72 -25.98
N LEU A 347 -10.44 11.05 -24.69
CA LEU A 347 -11.24 12.08 -24.02
C LEU A 347 -10.42 13.26 -23.49
N GLY A 348 -9.14 13.40 -23.91
CA GLY A 348 -8.30 14.54 -23.53
C GLY A 348 -8.04 14.61 -22.02
N THR A 349 -7.68 13.47 -21.41
CA THR A 349 -7.45 13.35 -19.97
C THR A 349 -6.08 12.77 -19.68
N ASP A 350 -5.48 13.18 -18.57
CA ASP A 350 -4.37 12.49 -17.94
C ASP A 350 -4.89 11.43 -17.00
N VAL A 351 -4.23 10.28 -16.99
CA VAL A 351 -4.67 9.13 -16.22
C VAL A 351 -3.48 8.49 -15.53
N GLN A 352 -3.60 8.30 -14.21
CA GLN A 352 -2.56 7.72 -13.37
C GLN A 352 -3.13 6.63 -12.45
N TRP A 353 -2.35 5.58 -12.25
CA TRP A 353 -2.57 4.63 -11.17
C TRP A 353 -1.69 5.00 -9.97
N GLU A 354 -2.30 5.16 -8.81
CA GLU A 354 -1.62 5.40 -7.53
C GLU A 354 -1.62 4.11 -6.70
N GLY A 355 -0.49 3.40 -6.73
CA GLY A 355 -0.37 2.05 -6.16
C GLY A 355 -0.45 1.99 -4.64
N PHE A 356 0.04 3.02 -3.93
CA PHE A 356 -0.02 3.07 -2.46
C PHE A 356 -1.46 3.27 -1.97
N ALA A 357 -2.19 4.22 -2.59
CA ALA A 357 -3.56 4.52 -2.21
C ALA A 357 -4.61 3.62 -2.90
N ARG A 358 -4.17 2.81 -3.88
CA ARG A 358 -4.99 1.98 -4.76
C ARG A 358 -6.07 2.81 -5.46
N VAL A 359 -5.66 3.93 -6.07
CA VAL A 359 -6.57 4.89 -6.72
C VAL A 359 -6.23 4.99 -8.20
N VAL A 360 -7.24 4.87 -9.05
CA VAL A 360 -7.19 5.33 -10.42
C VAL A 360 -7.57 6.80 -10.44
N VAL A 361 -6.69 7.64 -10.94
CA VAL A 361 -6.88 9.08 -11.09
C VAL A 361 -7.13 9.38 -12.57
N VAL A 362 -8.22 10.09 -12.86
CA VAL A 362 -8.56 10.63 -14.17
C VAL A 362 -8.72 12.14 -14.03
N GLU A 363 -7.87 12.90 -14.70
CA GLU A 363 -7.89 14.35 -14.65
C GLU A 363 -8.04 14.91 -16.06
N GLU A 364 -8.73 16.03 -16.19
CA GLU A 364 -8.70 16.80 -17.42
C GLU A 364 -7.29 17.30 -17.71
N LYS A 365 -6.89 17.28 -18.98
CA LYS A 365 -5.65 17.95 -19.39
C LYS A 365 -5.77 19.46 -19.16
N HIS A 366 -4.77 20.05 -18.52
CA HIS A 366 -4.67 21.48 -18.25
C HIS A 366 -3.29 22.02 -18.69
N ALA A 367 -3.12 23.34 -18.85
CA ALA A 367 -1.86 23.91 -19.36
C ALA A 367 -0.61 23.52 -18.53
N ALA A 368 -0.74 23.15 -17.26
CA ALA A 368 0.34 22.58 -16.44
C ALA A 368 0.79 21.17 -16.90
N SER A 369 -0.11 20.38 -17.49
CA SER A 369 0.18 19.07 -18.09
C SER A 369 0.90 19.17 -19.45
N GLU A 370 0.83 20.34 -20.11
CA GLU A 370 1.42 20.60 -21.43
C GLU A 370 2.73 21.40 -21.37
N LYS A 371 3.03 22.07 -20.26
CA LYS A 371 4.37 22.62 -20.01
C LYS A 371 5.32 21.45 -19.72
N ALA A 372 6.00 20.98 -20.75
CA ALA A 372 7.21 20.20 -20.57
C ALA A 372 8.17 21.03 -19.70
N PHE A 373 8.29 20.66 -18.42
CA PHE A 373 9.32 21.23 -17.55
C PHE A 373 10.66 21.01 -18.25
N ASP A 374 11.46 22.06 -18.38
CA ASP A 374 12.82 21.95 -18.90
C ASP A 374 13.62 21.02 -17.98
N VAL A 375 13.74 19.78 -18.44
CA VAL A 375 14.35 18.65 -17.75
C VAL A 375 15.77 18.98 -17.29
N GLN A 376 16.49 19.86 -18.01
CA GLN A 376 17.87 20.23 -17.68
C GLN A 376 17.96 21.11 -16.42
N SER A 377 17.03 22.05 -16.26
CA SER A 377 16.99 22.94 -15.08
C SER A 377 16.58 22.19 -13.79
N ALA A 378 15.71 21.18 -13.90
CA ALA A 378 15.31 20.33 -12.78
C ALA A 378 16.39 19.29 -12.42
N GLN A 379 17.10 18.73 -13.40
CA GLN A 379 18.17 17.74 -13.18
C GLN A 379 19.39 18.29 -12.42
N ALA A 380 19.64 19.61 -12.46
CA ALA A 380 20.74 20.23 -11.72
C ALA A 380 20.51 20.30 -10.20
N ILE A 381 19.25 20.16 -9.73
CA ILE A 381 18.88 20.30 -8.31
C ILE A 381 18.28 18.98 -7.74
N VAL A 382 17.83 18.03 -8.58
CA VAL A 382 16.98 16.90 -8.18
C VAL A 382 17.58 15.55 -8.56
N GLN A 383 17.79 14.64 -7.58
CA GLN A 383 18.34 13.30 -7.81
C GLN A 383 17.31 12.16 -8.01
N LYS A 384 15.99 12.36 -7.82
CA LYS A 384 14.97 11.34 -8.14
C LYS A 384 13.56 11.91 -8.30
N GLN A 385 12.83 11.44 -9.31
CA GLN A 385 11.42 11.77 -9.57
C GLN A 385 10.47 10.75 -8.91
N VAL A 386 9.53 11.20 -8.08
CA VAL A 386 8.35 10.42 -7.63
C VAL A 386 7.16 11.39 -7.55
N GLY A 387 6.18 11.23 -8.45
CA GLY A 387 4.95 12.04 -8.50
C GLY A 387 3.72 11.23 -8.12
N SER A 388 2.81 11.83 -7.34
CA SER A 388 1.60 11.14 -6.83
C SER A 388 0.31 11.42 -7.62
N GLY A 389 0.33 12.37 -8.57
CA GLY A 389 -0.83 12.65 -9.43
C GLY A 389 -2.11 13.09 -8.71
N VAL A 390 -2.06 13.38 -7.40
CA VAL A 390 -3.23 13.79 -6.61
C VAL A 390 -3.41 15.31 -6.73
N THR A 391 -4.59 15.74 -7.18
CA THR A 391 -5.01 17.14 -7.11
C THR A 391 -5.41 17.49 -5.66
N ILE A 392 -4.81 18.51 -5.08
CA ILE A 392 -5.20 19.08 -3.78
C ILE A 392 -5.67 20.53 -3.96
N GLU A 393 -6.62 20.96 -3.15
CA GLU A 393 -7.05 22.37 -3.09
C GLU A 393 -6.42 23.02 -1.86
N ALA A 394 -5.71 24.14 -2.05
CA ALA A 394 -5.13 24.93 -0.97
C ALA A 394 -5.34 26.42 -1.29
N ASN A 395 -5.83 27.20 -0.33
CA ASN A 395 -6.09 28.64 -0.48
C ASN A 395 -6.89 29.02 -1.75
N GLY A 396 -7.86 28.20 -2.16
CA GLY A 396 -8.72 28.44 -3.34
C GLY A 396 -8.06 28.15 -4.69
N ALA A 397 -6.83 27.66 -4.71
CA ALA A 397 -6.12 27.20 -5.91
C ALA A 397 -6.05 25.66 -5.93
N GLN A 398 -6.11 25.09 -7.14
CA GLN A 398 -5.95 23.66 -7.36
C GLN A 398 -4.52 23.35 -7.74
N PHE A 399 -3.91 22.40 -7.06
CA PHE A 399 -2.52 21.98 -7.27
C PHE A 399 -2.46 20.50 -7.61
N ILE A 400 -1.58 20.11 -8.52
CA ILE A 400 -1.22 18.71 -8.73
C ILE A 400 0.04 18.43 -7.91
N ARG A 401 0.00 17.39 -7.05
CA ARG A 401 1.14 17.02 -6.20
C ARG A 401 2.17 16.22 -7.00
N PHE A 402 3.34 16.81 -7.25
CA PHE A 402 4.32 16.18 -8.13
C PHE A 402 5.64 15.72 -7.53
N TYR A 403 6.07 16.10 -6.31
CA TYR A 403 7.40 15.64 -5.86
C TYR A 403 7.53 15.45 -4.34
N LYS A 404 8.15 14.32 -3.96
CA LYS A 404 8.67 14.04 -2.61
C LYS A 404 10.21 14.00 -2.67
N PHE A 405 10.87 14.80 -1.84
CA PHE A 405 12.34 14.86 -1.77
C PHE A 405 12.86 14.25 -0.47
N MET A 406 14.02 13.59 -0.56
CA MET A 406 14.87 13.22 0.58
C MET A 406 16.18 13.99 0.40
N ALA A 407 16.44 14.99 1.24
CA ALA A 407 17.74 15.65 1.27
C ALA A 407 18.49 15.18 2.52
N SER A 408 19.67 14.57 2.33
CA SER A 408 20.55 14.15 3.42
C SER A 408 21.78 15.06 3.49
N ASN A 409 22.01 15.68 4.64
CA ASN A 409 23.34 16.07 5.10
C ASN A 409 23.76 15.10 6.23
N GLU A 410 25.04 15.13 6.63
CA GLU A 410 25.72 14.06 7.39
C GLU A 410 24.98 13.53 8.65
N ASN A 411 23.92 14.19 9.15
CA ASN A 411 23.12 13.72 10.28
C ASN A 411 21.59 13.94 10.20
N VAL A 412 20.99 14.47 9.11
CA VAL A 412 19.52 14.70 9.04
C VAL A 412 18.98 14.47 7.63
N THR A 413 17.78 13.86 7.54
CA THR A 413 16.99 13.79 6.30
C THR A 413 15.80 14.75 6.37
N TYR A 414 15.67 15.67 5.42
CA TYR A 414 14.52 16.57 5.30
C TYR A 414 13.54 16.08 4.22
N GLU A 415 12.23 16.16 4.52
CA GLU A 415 11.13 15.91 3.58
C GLU A 415 10.53 17.24 3.10
N TYR A 416 10.58 17.49 1.79
CA TYR A 416 9.92 18.65 1.17
C TYR A 416 8.84 18.18 0.19
N GLN A 417 7.65 18.80 0.27
CA GLN A 417 6.53 18.61 -0.64
C GLN A 417 6.38 19.85 -1.52
N TYR A 418 6.32 19.64 -2.83
CA TYR A 418 6.12 20.72 -3.79
C TYR A 418 4.79 20.58 -4.49
N LEU A 419 4.15 21.71 -4.73
CA LEU A 419 2.84 21.83 -5.36
C LEU A 419 3.00 22.48 -6.73
N VAL A 420 2.38 21.91 -7.76
CA VAL A 420 2.33 22.52 -9.09
C VAL A 420 0.94 23.07 -9.29
N ASP A 421 0.80 24.36 -9.54
CA ASP A 421 -0.50 24.96 -9.83
C ASP A 421 -1.09 24.35 -11.10
N LYS A 422 -2.32 23.86 -11.00
CA LYS A 422 -3.01 23.04 -12.01
C LYS A 422 -3.24 23.79 -13.33
N TYR A 423 -3.36 25.12 -13.28
CA TYR A 423 -3.73 25.94 -14.44
C TYR A 423 -2.54 26.67 -15.04
N THR A 424 -1.57 27.07 -14.23
CA THR A 424 -0.43 27.89 -14.65
C THR A 424 0.87 27.09 -14.79
N GLY A 425 0.98 25.94 -14.10
CA GLY A 425 2.20 25.14 -14.01
C GLY A 425 3.28 25.75 -13.12
N GLU A 426 2.97 26.80 -12.36
CA GLU A 426 3.89 27.43 -11.40
C GLU A 426 4.18 26.47 -10.23
N LEU A 427 5.45 26.38 -9.80
CA LEU A 427 5.89 25.49 -8.74
C LEU A 427 5.93 26.24 -7.41
N PHE A 428 5.40 25.63 -6.36
CA PHE A 428 5.34 26.18 -5.02
C PHE A 428 5.96 25.24 -3.99
N THR A 429 6.70 25.80 -3.04
CA THR A 429 6.98 25.15 -1.76
C THR A 429 5.83 25.39 -0.79
N TYR A 430 5.40 24.33 -0.11
CA TYR A 430 4.39 24.39 0.94
C TYR A 430 5.04 24.16 2.31
N TYR A 431 4.86 25.09 3.23
CA TYR A 431 5.44 25.03 4.57
C TYR A 431 4.41 24.56 5.61
N ALA A 432 4.90 24.04 6.74
CA ALA A 432 4.05 23.50 7.82
C ALA A 432 3.11 24.56 8.45
N ASP A 433 3.41 25.84 8.27
CA ASP A 433 2.59 26.98 8.69
C ASP A 433 1.48 27.35 7.69
N GLY A 434 1.36 26.63 6.58
CA GLY A 434 0.34 26.84 5.55
C GLY A 434 0.69 27.89 4.50
N THR A 435 1.90 28.45 4.55
CA THR A 435 2.37 29.41 3.54
C THR A 435 2.84 28.72 2.27
N MET A 436 2.70 29.43 1.14
CA MET A 436 3.15 28.97 -0.19
C MET A 436 4.05 30.01 -0.82
N HIS A 437 5.20 29.57 -1.33
CA HIS A 437 6.16 30.43 -2.02
C HIS A 437 6.38 29.92 -3.43
N SER A 438 6.22 30.82 -4.42
CA SER A 438 6.59 30.50 -5.81
C SER A 438 8.09 30.28 -5.88
N LEU A 439 8.51 29.26 -6.63
CA LEU A 439 9.91 29.02 -6.93
C LEU A 439 10.36 29.65 -8.25
N SER A 440 9.44 30.27 -8.98
CA SER A 440 9.69 30.85 -10.30
C SER A 440 9.79 32.39 -10.28
N LYS A 441 9.62 33.00 -9.11
CA LYS A 441 9.71 34.43 -8.82
C LYS A 441 10.57 34.60 -7.58
#